data_AF-D6TVH1-F1
#
_entry.id   AF-D6TVH1-F1
#
_cell.length_a   1.000
_cell.length_b   1.000
_cell.length_c   1.000
_cell.angle_alpha   90.00
_cell.angle_beta   90.00
_cell.angle_gamma   90.00
#
_symmetry.space_group_name_H-M   'P 1'
#
loop_
_entity.id
_entity.type
_entity.pdbx_description
1 polymer ?
#
loop_
_entity_poly.entity_id
_entity_poly.type
_entity_poly.pdbx_seq_one_letter_code
_entity_poly.pdbx_strand_id
1 'polypeptide(L)'
;MHMSDLSDNRRASAFCDASKIYTTLGDMDQAEQYAMQAVDKAVETRQLQVLPRLSKLASAIQATKPGNAQGRAIQEYVHDAQQRFSN
;
A
#
# COMPACT_ATOMS: atom_id res chain seq x y z
N MET A 1 -6.68 12.66 -20.89
CA MET A 1 -6.98 11.69 -19.81
C MET A 1 -7.45 10.43 -20.49
N HIS A 2 -6.61 9.40 -20.58
CA HIS A 2 -6.98 8.13 -21.20
C HIS A 2 -7.77 7.29 -20.19
N MET A 3 -8.73 6.47 -20.64
CA MET A 3 -9.48 5.56 -19.75
C MET A 3 -8.57 4.61 -18.95
N SER A 4 -7.38 4.30 -19.48
CA SER A 4 -6.34 3.53 -18.80
C SER A 4 -5.91 4.19 -17.48
N ASP A 5 -5.73 5.51 -17.47
CA ASP A 5 -5.24 6.26 -16.30
C ASP A 5 -6.25 6.19 -15.15
N LEU A 6 -7.55 6.24 -15.46
CA LEU A 6 -8.63 6.14 -14.48
C LEU A 6 -8.78 4.71 -13.96
N SER A 7 -8.60 3.71 -14.83
CA SER A 7 -8.68 2.29 -14.47
C SER A 7 -7.52 1.88 -13.55
N ASP A 8 -6.32 2.38 -13.82
CA ASP A 8 -5.16 2.17 -12.98
C ASP A 8 -5.28 2.91 -11.65
N ASN A 9 -6.03 4.03 -11.63
CA ASN A 9 -6.35 4.76 -10.39
C ASN A 9 -7.17 3.98 -9.39
N ARG A 10 -8.13 3.24 -9.91
CA ARG A 10 -8.94 2.36 -9.08
C ARG A 10 -8.15 1.16 -8.57
N ARG A 11 -7.11 0.71 -9.29
CA ARG A 11 -6.35 -0.49 -8.91
C ARG A 11 -5.52 -0.30 -7.65
N ALA A 12 -4.75 0.79 -7.52
CA ALA A 12 -3.97 1.05 -6.31
C ALA A 12 -4.88 1.19 -5.07
N SER A 13 -6.01 1.89 -5.22
CA SER A 13 -7.01 2.02 -4.16
C SER A 13 -7.65 0.68 -3.81
N ALA A 14 -8.02 -0.13 -4.81
CA ALA A 14 -8.62 -1.45 -4.60
C ALA A 14 -7.65 -2.41 -3.88
N PHE A 15 -6.37 -2.40 -4.23
CA PHE A 15 -5.36 -3.19 -3.50
C PHE A 15 -5.21 -2.71 -2.05
N CYS A 16 -5.23 -1.39 -1.81
CA CYS A 16 -5.21 -0.85 -0.45
C CYS A 16 -6.43 -1.29 0.37
N ASP A 17 -7.62 -1.32 -0.25
CA ASP A 17 -8.85 -1.76 0.41
C ASP A 17 -8.86 -3.28 0.66
N ALA A 18 -8.39 -4.09 -0.30
CA ALA A 18 -8.21 -5.53 -0.13
C ALA A 18 -7.26 -5.84 1.03
N SER A 19 -6.11 -5.18 1.06
CA SER A 19 -5.14 -5.33 2.15
C SER A 19 -5.77 -5.06 3.52
N LYS A 20 -6.55 -3.98 3.65
CA LYS A 20 -7.27 -3.65 4.88
C LYS A 20 -8.28 -4.73 5.30
N ILE A 21 -9.00 -5.30 4.34
CA ILE A 21 -9.95 -6.39 4.60
C ILE A 21 -9.19 -7.60 5.16
N TYR A 22 -8.11 -8.03 4.52
CA TYR A 22 -7.32 -9.16 4.99
C TYR A 22 -6.63 -8.89 6.33
N THR A 23 -6.19 -7.66 6.59
CA THR A 23 -5.72 -7.26 7.94
C THR A 23 -6.81 -7.46 8.98
N THR A 24 -8.05 -7.09 8.67
CA THR A 24 -9.20 -7.25 9.57
C THR A 24 -9.56 -8.72 9.78
N LEU A 25 -9.43 -9.55 8.74
CA LEU A 25 -9.66 -11.00 8.80
C LEU A 25 -8.54 -11.77 9.51
N GLY A 26 -7.41 -11.13 9.81
CA GLY A 26 -6.25 -11.77 10.43
C GLY A 26 -5.32 -12.50 9.45
N ASP A 27 -5.62 -12.48 8.16
CA ASP A 27 -4.79 -13.08 7.10
C ASP A 27 -3.69 -12.09 6.68
N MET A 28 -2.60 -12.11 7.45
CA MET A 28 -1.50 -11.16 7.27
C MET A 28 -0.73 -11.36 5.97
N ASP A 29 -0.61 -12.61 5.50
CA ASP A 29 0.14 -12.90 4.28
C ASP A 29 -0.55 -12.28 3.06
N GLN A 30 -1.89 -12.42 2.97
CA GLN A 30 -2.67 -11.71 1.95
C GLN A 30 -2.65 -10.20 2.16
N ALA A 31 -2.78 -9.72 3.41
CA ALA A 31 -2.74 -8.29 3.69
C ALA A 31 -1.45 -7.63 3.19
N GLU A 32 -0.30 -8.27 3.43
CA GLU A 32 1.02 -7.79 3.02
C GLU A 32 1.21 -7.83 1.52
N GLN A 33 0.74 -8.90 0.86
CA GLN A 33 0.79 -9.02 -0.59
C GLN A 33 0.02 -7.87 -1.27
N TYR A 34 -1.23 -7.62 -0.83
CA TYR A 34 -2.04 -6.54 -1.39
C TYR A 34 -1.51 -5.15 -1.03
N ALA A 35 -0.93 -4.97 0.15
CA ALA A 35 -0.29 -3.71 0.53
C ALA A 35 0.90 -3.41 -0.40
N MET A 36 1.75 -4.40 -0.69
CA MET A 36 2.88 -4.21 -1.60
C MET A 36 2.42 -3.84 -3.01
N GLN A 37 1.43 -4.58 -3.55
CA GLN A 37 0.85 -4.29 -4.87
C GLN A 37 0.23 -2.89 -4.94
N ALA A 38 -0.34 -2.40 -3.85
CA ALA A 38 -0.88 -1.06 -3.77
C ALA A 38 0.23 0.01 -3.84
N VAL A 39 1.36 -0.19 -3.14
CA VAL A 39 2.51 0.74 -3.21
C VAL A 39 3.12 0.73 -4.60
N ASP A 40 3.40 -0.45 -5.16
CA ASP A 40 3.95 -0.61 -6.51
C ASP A 40 3.09 0.16 -7.52
N LYS A 41 1.78 -0.08 -7.51
CA LYS A 41 0.87 0.54 -8.47
C LYS A 41 0.74 2.05 -8.24
N ALA A 42 0.75 2.51 -6.99
CA ALA A 42 0.72 3.93 -6.67
C ALA A 42 1.98 4.66 -7.17
N VAL A 43 3.15 4.04 -7.04
CA VAL A 43 4.43 4.58 -7.55
C VAL A 43 4.46 4.58 -9.08
N GLU A 44 4.09 3.46 -9.71
CA GLU A 44 4.02 3.30 -11.17
C GLU A 44 3.14 4.37 -11.82
N THR A 45 1.97 4.63 -11.22
CA THR A 45 0.96 5.55 -11.75
C THR A 45 1.06 6.98 -11.20
N ARG A 46 2.04 7.25 -10.31
CA ARG A 46 2.22 8.52 -9.58
C ARG A 46 0.99 8.97 -8.79
N GLN A 47 0.25 8.04 -8.22
CA GLN A 47 -0.96 8.30 -7.45
C GLN A 47 -0.69 8.33 -5.96
N LEU A 48 -0.03 9.41 -5.57
CA LEU A 48 0.57 9.55 -4.24
C LEU A 48 -0.46 9.74 -3.13
N GLN A 49 -1.70 10.09 -3.49
CA GLN A 49 -2.82 10.23 -2.55
C GLN A 49 -3.15 8.94 -1.78
N VAL A 50 -2.76 7.77 -2.31
CA VAL A 50 -2.94 6.48 -1.62
C VAL A 50 -1.82 6.18 -0.61
N LEU A 51 -0.65 6.80 -0.76
CA LEU A 51 0.53 6.54 0.08
C LEU A 51 0.28 6.81 1.58
N PRO A 52 -0.39 7.90 2.01
CA PRO A 52 -0.72 8.10 3.42
C PRO A 52 -1.64 7.00 4.00
N ARG A 53 -2.53 6.44 3.17
CA ARG A 53 -3.40 5.32 3.58
C ARG A 53 -2.59 4.05 3.75
N LEU A 54 -1.66 3.78 2.82
CA LEU A 54 -0.76 2.63 2.89
C LEU A 54 0.21 2.71 4.07
N SER A 55 0.71 3.91 4.40
CA SER A 55 1.56 4.11 5.59
C SER A 55 0.83 3.68 6.87
N LYS A 56 -0.42 4.12 7.06
CA LYS A 56 -1.24 3.72 8.21
C LYS A 56 -1.51 2.20 8.24
N LEU A 57 -1.75 1.62 7.06
CA LEU A 57 -2.02 0.19 6.93
C LEU A 57 -0.79 -0.67 7.24
N ALA A 58 0.39 -0.28 6.76
CA ALA A 58 1.65 -0.95 7.06
C ALA A 58 1.94 -0.95 8.57
N SER A 59 1.70 0.18 9.24
CA SER A 59 1.81 0.24 10.71
C SER A 59 0.79 -0.65 11.42
N ALA A 60 -0.43 -0.77 10.90
CA ALA A 60 -1.43 -1.68 11.45
C ALA A 60 -1.02 -3.15 11.31
N ILE A 61 -0.55 -3.56 10.12
CA ILE A 61 -0.01 -4.90 9.86
C ILE A 61 1.15 -5.20 10.81
N GLN A 62 2.08 -4.26 10.98
CA GLN A 62 3.22 -4.42 11.87
C GLN A 62 2.81 -4.54 13.35
N ALA A 63 1.78 -3.81 13.78
CA ALA A 63 1.24 -3.92 15.13
C ALA A 63 0.56 -5.28 15.37
N THR A 64 -0.09 -5.85 14.36
CA THR A 64 -0.72 -7.19 14.45
C THR A 64 0.31 -8.31 14.48
N LYS A 65 1.45 -8.16 13.79
CA LYS A 65 2.53 -9.16 13.75
C LYS A 65 3.89 -8.50 14.03
N PRO A 66 4.23 -8.23 15.31
CA PRO A 66 5.51 -7.65 15.69
C PRO A 66 6.67 -8.53 15.21
N GLY A 67 7.66 -7.94 14.54
CA GLY A 67 8.78 -8.67 13.94
C GLY A 67 8.55 -9.10 12.49
N ASN A 68 7.42 -8.76 11.87
CA ASN A 68 7.25 -9.01 10.45
C ASN A 68 8.13 -8.07 9.60
N ALA A 69 9.12 -8.65 8.92
CA ALA A 69 10.00 -7.95 7.98
C ALA A 69 9.22 -7.32 6.81
N GLN A 70 8.13 -7.93 6.36
CA GLN A 70 7.32 -7.44 5.23
C GLN A 70 6.56 -6.17 5.59
N GLY A 71 5.91 -6.11 6.75
CA GLY A 71 5.23 -4.89 7.22
C GLY A 71 6.19 -3.70 7.29
N ARG A 72 7.41 -3.93 7.78
CA ARG A 72 8.48 -2.93 7.79
C ARG A 72 8.92 -2.51 6.38
N ALA A 73 9.14 -3.46 5.48
CA ALA A 73 9.55 -3.19 4.10
C ALA A 73 8.50 -2.35 3.35
N ILE A 74 7.20 -2.64 3.54
CA ILE A 74 6.12 -1.84 2.98
C ILE A 74 6.18 -0.41 3.51
N GLN A 75 6.41 -0.23 4.82
CA GLN A 75 6.48 1.09 5.43
C GLN A 75 7.68 1.91 4.94
N GLU A 76 8.85 1.28 4.80
CA GLU A 76 10.04 1.90 4.21
C GLU A 76 9.78 2.29 2.75
N TYR A 77 9.16 1.42 1.96
CA TYR A 77 8.88 1.71 0.56
C TYR A 77 7.87 2.86 0.38
N VAL A 78 6.82 2.90 1.20
CA VAL A 78 5.88 4.04 1.22
C VAL A 78 6.60 5.34 1.56
N HIS A 79 7.50 5.31 2.55
CA HIS A 79 8.26 6.49 2.97
C HIS A 79 9.17 7.00 1.84
N ASP A 80 9.92 6.10 1.20
CA ASP A 80 10.81 6.45 0.09
C ASP A 80 10.03 7.03 -1.09
N ALA A 81 8.87 6.44 -1.42
CA ALA A 81 7.98 6.98 -2.43
C ALA A 81 7.51 8.39 -2.06
N GLN A 82 7.05 8.62 -0.83
CA GLN A 82 6.62 9.94 -0.38
C GLN A 82 7.73 10.98 -0.48
N GLN A 83 8.95 10.67 -0.04
CA GLN A 83 10.09 11.59 -0.13
C GLN A 83 10.47 11.89 -1.58
N ARG A 84 10.51 10.85 -2.44
CA ARG A 84 10.88 10.98 -3.85
C ARG A 84 9.97 11.92 -4.63
N PHE A 85 8.69 11.97 -4.28
CA PHE A 85 7.70 12.77 -4.99
C PHE A 85 7.26 14.05 -4.24
N SER A 86 7.84 14.34 -3.07
CA SER A 86 7.65 15.60 -2.35
C SER A 86 8.70 16.67 -2.72
N ASN A 87 9.76 16.28 -3.46
CA ASN A 87 10.81 17.15 -4.00
C ASN A 87 10.65 17.34 -5.50
#